data_AF-A0A7C7IG53-F1
#
_entry.id   AF-A0A7C7IG53-F1
#
_cell.length_a   1.000
_cell.length_b   1.000
_cell.length_c   1.000
_cell.angle_alpha   90.00
_cell.angle_beta   90.00
_cell.angle_gamma   90.00
#
_symmetry.space_group_name_H-M   'P 1'
#
loop_
_entity.id
_entity.type
_entity.pdbx_description
1 polymer ?
#
loop_
_entity_poly.entity_id
_entity_poly.type
_entity_poly.pdbx_seq_one_letter_code
_entity_poly.pdbx_strand_id
1 'polypeptide(L)'
;MNFTFTTTRDTAYIQFKDLIGRKTLFLILGDKSIDAWDMLHNQRYDKASILLFLPFFEIIQPNDMRRFLWGEIPKFFSDPEIIKNQSEQISGRIQFRSNQTEHGPLVEHVTFNMKDERQKIEMVLMDREYDVQYPHLIRKIPDSIPPIKVNS
;
A
#
# COMPACT_ATOMS: atom_id res chain seq x y z
N MET A 1 7.01 -4.95 11.31
CA MET A 1 6.94 -5.62 9.99
C MET A 1 7.36 -4.59 8.96
N ASN A 2 8.26 -4.93 8.05
CA ASN A 2 8.74 -3.99 7.04
C ASN A 2 7.97 -4.22 5.74
N PHE A 3 7.89 -3.21 4.88
CA PHE A 3 7.30 -3.38 3.56
C PHE A 3 8.06 -2.59 2.51
N THR A 4 7.93 -3.04 1.28
CA THR A 4 8.36 -2.33 0.08
C THR A 4 7.17 -2.17 -0.84
N PHE A 5 7.10 -1.07 -1.58
CA PHE A 5 5.98 -0.83 -2.48
C PHE A 5 6.43 -0.24 -3.81
N THR A 6 5.58 -0.41 -4.82
CA THR A 6 5.67 0.28 -6.10
C THR A 6 4.27 0.72 -6.46
N THR A 7 4.11 1.95 -6.91
CA THR A 7 2.80 2.54 -7.11
C THR A 7 2.76 3.32 -8.41
N THR A 8 1.67 3.13 -9.15
CA THR A 8 1.29 3.86 -10.36
C THR A 8 -0.03 4.58 -10.10
N ARG A 9 -0.54 5.29 -11.11
CA ARG A 9 -1.81 6.02 -11.00
C ARG A 9 -2.98 5.16 -10.56
N ASP A 10 -3.03 3.94 -11.10
CA ASP A 10 -4.20 3.09 -10.98
C ASP A 10 -3.95 1.88 -10.07
N THR A 11 -2.69 1.59 -9.74
CA THR A 11 -2.34 0.36 -9.01
C THR A 11 -1.17 0.57 -8.06
N ALA A 12 -1.24 -0.02 -6.88
CA ALA A 12 -0.08 -0.19 -6.02
C ALA A 12 0.17 -1.66 -5.71
N TYR A 13 1.44 -2.02 -5.64
CA TYR A 13 1.93 -3.32 -5.22
C TYR A 13 2.68 -3.14 -3.92
N ILE A 14 2.31 -3.89 -2.88
CA ILE A 14 2.95 -3.79 -1.56
C ILE A 14 3.38 -5.19 -1.13
N GLN A 15 4.62 -5.32 -0.70
CA GLN A 15 5.17 -6.59 -0.24
C GLN A 15 5.67 -6.43 1.19
N PHE A 16 5.07 -7.18 2.10
CA PHE A 16 5.47 -7.22 3.51
C PHE A 16 6.54 -8.28 3.74
N LYS A 17 7.44 -7.98 4.68
CA LYS A 17 8.51 -8.85 5.13
C LYS A 17 8.51 -8.94 6.65
N ASP A 18 8.75 -10.13 7.17
CA ASP A 18 8.99 -10.33 8.59
C ASP A 18 10.37 -9.79 9.02
N LEU A 19 10.70 -9.93 10.30
CA LEU A 19 11.94 -9.42 10.90
C LEU A 19 13.22 -10.03 10.29
N ILE A 20 13.12 -11.22 9.69
CA ILE A 20 14.25 -11.90 9.04
C ILE A 20 14.23 -11.75 7.51
N GLY A 21 13.33 -10.92 6.97
CA GLY A 21 13.28 -10.56 5.56
C GLY A 21 12.48 -11.53 4.68
N ARG A 22 11.81 -12.54 5.25
CA ARG A 22 10.95 -13.44 4.45
C ARG A 22 9.73 -12.67 3.97
N LYS A 23 9.38 -12.83 2.70
CA LYS A 23 8.17 -12.25 2.12
C LYS A 23 6.96 -12.99 2.70
N THR A 24 6.07 -12.26 3.36
CA THR A 24 4.93 -12.85 4.07
C THR A 24 3.61 -12.59 3.38
N LEU A 25 3.40 -11.37 2.89
CA LEU A 25 2.16 -10.94 2.28
C LEU A 25 2.44 -10.05 1.08
N PHE A 26 1.70 -10.28 0.00
CA PHE A 26 1.68 -9.40 -1.16
C PHE A 26 0.30 -8.81 -1.35
N LEU A 27 0.21 -7.49 -1.53
CA LEU A 27 -1.02 -6.77 -1.80
C LEU A 27 -1.00 -6.13 -3.18
N ILE A 28 -2.17 -6.10 -3.83
CA ILE A 28 -2.45 -5.31 -5.01
C ILE A 28 -3.64 -4.39 -4.69
N LEU A 29 -3.42 -3.08 -4.78
CA LEU A 29 -4.46 -2.08 -4.57
C LEU A 29 -4.89 -1.50 -5.92
N GLY A 30 -6.11 -1.83 -6.35
CA GLY A 30 -6.79 -1.20 -7.48
C GLY A 30 -7.72 -0.09 -7.00
N ASP A 31 -8.51 0.54 -7.89
CA ASP A 31 -9.31 1.73 -7.54
C ASP A 31 -10.20 1.53 -6.29
N LYS A 32 -10.93 0.41 -6.27
CA LYS A 32 -11.80 0.01 -5.14
C LYS A 32 -11.58 -1.44 -4.71
N SER A 33 -10.51 -2.06 -5.20
CA SER A 33 -10.21 -3.47 -4.97
C SER A 33 -8.93 -3.62 -4.17
N ILE A 34 -8.91 -4.66 -3.33
CA ILE A 34 -7.75 -5.13 -2.61
C ILE A 34 -7.64 -6.61 -2.90
N ASP A 35 -6.51 -7.01 -3.44
CA ASP A 35 -6.13 -8.42 -3.52
C ASP A 35 -4.96 -8.66 -2.59
N ALA A 36 -4.98 -9.78 -1.87
CA ALA A 36 -3.95 -10.15 -0.94
C ALA A 36 -3.57 -11.62 -1.10
N TRP A 37 -2.27 -11.89 -1.10
CA TRP A 37 -1.70 -13.23 -1.23
C TRP A 37 -0.75 -13.50 -0.06
N ASP A 38 -1.14 -14.42 0.80
CA ASP A 38 -0.26 -15.02 1.79
C ASP A 38 0.79 -15.85 1.07
N MET A 39 2.01 -15.33 1.06
CA MET A 39 3.13 -15.94 0.36
C MET A 39 3.74 -17.11 1.15
N LEU A 40 3.50 -17.19 2.47
CA LEU A 40 4.00 -18.29 3.30
C LEU A 40 3.19 -19.56 3.07
N HIS A 41 1.86 -19.43 3.04
CA HIS A 41 0.94 -20.55 2.85
C HIS A 41 0.47 -20.70 1.40
N ASN A 42 0.94 -19.81 0.50
CA ASN A 42 0.55 -19.75 -0.90
C ASN A 42 -0.98 -19.69 -1.09
N GLN A 43 -1.64 -18.81 -0.33
CA GLN A 43 -3.09 -18.71 -0.30
C GLN A 43 -3.56 -17.29 -0.58
N ARG A 44 -4.55 -17.13 -1.45
CA ARG A 44 -5.22 -15.84 -1.65
C ARG A 44 -6.20 -15.61 -0.52
N TYR A 45 -6.16 -14.42 0.07
CA TYR A 45 -7.15 -14.00 1.06
C TYR A 45 -8.41 -13.50 0.36
N ASP A 46 -9.55 -13.88 0.92
CA ASP A 46 -10.82 -13.22 0.60
C ASP A 46 -10.93 -11.87 1.32
N LYS A 47 -11.99 -11.12 1.01
CA LYS A 47 -12.21 -9.78 1.57
C LYS A 47 -12.30 -9.79 3.11
N ALA A 48 -12.96 -10.79 3.69
CA ALA A 48 -13.12 -10.87 5.14
C ALA A 48 -11.76 -11.12 5.83
N SER A 49 -10.96 -12.02 5.27
CA SER A 49 -9.61 -12.34 5.74
C SER A 49 -8.67 -11.14 5.60
N ILE A 50 -8.81 -10.35 4.55
CA ILE A 50 -8.05 -9.10 4.38
C ILE A 50 -8.39 -8.11 5.51
N LEU A 51 -9.66 -7.90 5.82
CA LEU A 51 -10.06 -6.98 6.89
C LEU A 51 -9.62 -7.47 8.26
N LEU A 52 -9.64 -8.78 8.51
CA LEU A 52 -9.10 -9.35 9.75
C LEU A 52 -7.58 -9.16 9.88
N PHE A 53 -6.83 -9.33 8.79
CA PHE A 53 -5.36 -9.21 8.83
C PHE A 53 -4.88 -7.75 8.76
N LEU A 54 -5.60 -6.89 8.04
CA LEU A 54 -5.28 -5.48 7.80
C LEU A 54 -6.50 -4.61 8.13
N PRO A 55 -6.87 -4.49 9.41
CA PRO A 55 -8.11 -3.83 9.84
C PRO A 55 -8.15 -2.33 9.50
N PHE A 56 -7.00 -1.71 9.21
CA PHE A 56 -6.98 -0.33 8.75
C PHE A 56 -7.74 -0.10 7.43
N PHE A 57 -7.97 -1.14 6.62
CA PHE A 57 -8.82 -1.05 5.41
C PHE A 57 -10.32 -0.90 5.70
N GLU A 58 -10.75 -0.98 6.96
CA GLU A 58 -12.08 -0.53 7.37
C GLU A 58 -12.22 1.00 7.35
N ILE A 59 -11.09 1.73 7.39
CA ILE A 59 -11.07 3.19 7.55
C ILE A 59 -10.49 3.90 6.33
N ILE A 60 -9.52 3.29 5.63
CA ILE A 60 -8.93 3.85 4.42
C ILE A 60 -9.30 3.01 3.20
N GLN A 61 -9.77 3.69 2.14
CA GLN A 61 -10.05 3.03 0.88
C GLN A 61 -8.75 2.75 0.10
N PRO A 62 -8.75 1.78 -0.84
CA PRO A 62 -7.54 1.41 -1.59
C PRO A 62 -6.93 2.56 -2.39
N ASN A 63 -7.74 3.40 -3.02
CA ASN A 63 -7.31 4.60 -3.74
C ASN A 63 -6.67 5.66 -2.84
N ASP A 64 -7.24 5.88 -1.65
CA ASP A 64 -6.69 6.79 -0.65
C ASP A 64 -5.36 6.26 -0.10
N MET A 65 -5.25 4.94 0.10
CA MET A 65 -4.00 4.31 0.47
C MET A 65 -2.92 4.52 -0.61
N ARG A 66 -3.26 4.43 -1.90
CA ARG A 66 -2.32 4.75 -2.99
C ARG A 66 -1.82 6.19 -2.93
N ARG A 67 -2.71 7.16 -2.68
CA ARG A 67 -2.34 8.58 -2.53
C ARG A 67 -1.37 8.78 -1.35
N PHE A 68 -1.61 8.12 -0.23
CA PHE A 68 -0.67 8.11 0.88
C PHE A 68 0.71 7.57 0.46
N LEU A 69 0.75 6.46 -0.28
CA LEU A 69 2.02 5.91 -0.77
C LEU A 69 2.77 6.88 -1.69
N TRP A 70 2.06 7.74 -2.44
CA TRP A 70 2.66 8.82 -3.23
C TRP A 70 3.18 10.01 -2.43
N GLY A 71 2.74 10.17 -1.18
CA GLY A 71 3.08 11.32 -0.33
C GLY A 71 1.99 12.37 -0.25
N GLU A 72 0.79 12.07 -0.72
CA GLU A 72 -0.37 12.96 -0.62
C GLU A 72 -1.24 12.61 0.60
N ILE A 73 -1.81 13.63 1.24
CA ILE A 73 -2.98 13.43 2.12
C ILE A 73 -4.17 13.23 1.18
N PRO A 74 -4.90 12.09 1.26
CA PRO A 74 -6.05 11.88 0.40
C PRO A 74 -7.12 12.95 0.65
N LYS A 75 -7.77 13.44 -0.42
CA LYS A 75 -8.70 14.58 -0.34
C LYS A 75 -9.79 14.39 0.71
N PHE A 76 -10.27 13.17 0.83
CA PHE A 76 -11.26 12.76 1.81
C PHE A 76 -10.85 13.07 3.27
N PHE A 77 -9.55 13.08 3.56
CA PHE A 77 -8.98 13.37 4.88
C PHE A 77 -8.38 14.78 5.01
N SER A 78 -8.45 15.60 3.97
CA SER A 78 -8.00 16.99 3.99
C SER A 78 -9.14 18.01 3.98
N ASP A 79 -10.36 17.59 3.64
CA ASP A 79 -11.52 18.47 3.54
C ASP A 79 -12.31 18.54 4.87
N PRO A 80 -12.34 19.70 5.55
CA PRO A 80 -13.02 19.87 6.83
C PRO A 80 -14.52 19.56 6.79
N GLU A 81 -15.20 19.82 5.67
CA GLU A 81 -16.64 19.56 5.53
C GLU A 81 -16.93 18.07 5.39
N ILE A 82 -16.05 17.33 4.70
CA ILE A 82 -16.13 15.87 4.57
C ILE A 82 -15.82 15.19 5.91
N ILE A 83 -14.78 15.66 6.62
CA ILE A 83 -14.36 15.12 7.92
C ILE A 83 -15.48 15.25 8.97
N LYS A 84 -16.17 16.40 9.01
CA LYS A 84 -17.24 16.65 9.98
C LYS A 84 -18.43 15.71 9.79
N ASN A 85 -18.85 15.49 8.55
CA ASN A 85 -20.02 14.69 8.20
C ASN A 85 -19.84 13.17 8.40
N GLN A 86 -18.60 12.66 8.47
CA GLN A 86 -18.34 11.22 8.56
C GLN A 86 -17.59 10.76 9.81
N SER A 87 -17.14 11.66 10.68
CA SER A 87 -16.57 11.30 11.99
C SER A 87 -17.50 10.40 12.84
N GLU A 88 -18.80 10.44 12.56
CA GLU A 88 -19.85 9.61 13.14
C GLU A 88 -19.99 8.21 12.48
N GLN A 89 -19.57 8.04 11.22
CA GLN A 89 -19.77 6.80 10.43
C GLN A 89 -18.53 5.90 10.34
N ILE A 90 -17.33 6.42 10.60
CA ILE A 90 -16.07 5.67 10.45
C ILE A 90 -15.72 4.97 11.78
N SER A 91 -15.35 3.68 11.73
CA SER A 91 -14.96 2.84 12.87
C SER A 91 -13.63 3.25 13.53
N GLY A 92 -13.08 4.42 13.23
CA GLY A 92 -11.79 4.87 13.76
C GLY A 92 -11.45 6.32 13.44
N ARG A 93 -10.23 6.74 13.82
CA ARG A 93 -9.63 8.04 13.48
C ARG A 93 -8.30 7.82 12.77
N ILE A 94 -8.08 8.54 11.68
CA ILE A 94 -6.83 8.51 10.91
C ILE A 94 -6.12 9.86 11.03
N GLN A 95 -4.79 9.83 11.14
CA GLN A 95 -3.96 11.03 11.26
C GLN A 95 -2.75 10.91 10.34
N PHE A 96 -2.48 11.95 9.57
CA PHE A 96 -1.32 12.02 8.68
C PHE A 96 -0.29 13.01 9.23
N ARG A 97 0.99 12.70 9.04
CA ARG A 97 2.10 13.61 9.29
C ARG A 97 2.98 13.69 8.05
N SER A 98 3.31 14.91 7.69
CA SER A 98 4.16 15.23 6.56
C SER A 98 5.48 15.80 7.03
N ASN A 99 6.50 15.60 6.22
CA ASN A 99 7.83 16.16 6.41
C ASN A 99 8.24 16.94 5.17
N GLN A 100 9.12 17.92 5.34
CA GLN A 100 9.64 18.71 4.22
C GLN A 100 10.72 17.91 3.51
N THR A 101 10.59 17.79 2.19
CA THR A 101 11.55 17.11 1.32
C THR A 101 11.98 18.04 0.19
N GLU A 102 12.96 17.61 -0.61
CA GLU A 102 13.35 18.33 -1.83
C GLU A 102 12.23 18.46 -2.88
N HIS A 103 11.20 17.61 -2.79
CA HIS A 103 10.00 17.63 -3.63
C HIS A 103 8.82 18.36 -2.96
N GLY A 104 9.06 19.06 -1.85
CA GLY A 104 8.03 19.72 -1.05
C GLY A 104 7.52 18.86 0.13
N PRO A 105 6.42 19.27 0.79
CA PRO A 105 5.87 18.53 1.91
C PRO A 105 5.26 17.21 1.46
N LEU A 106 5.83 16.10 1.91
CA LEU A 106 5.32 14.75 1.62
C LEU A 106 4.85 14.08 2.91
N VAL A 107 3.69 13.43 2.85
CA VAL A 107 3.21 12.59 3.95
C VAL A 107 4.17 11.44 4.14
N GLU A 108 4.66 11.16 5.34
CA GLU A 108 5.55 10.03 5.61
C GLU A 108 4.95 9.06 6.64
N HIS A 109 3.99 9.53 7.42
CA HIS A 109 3.42 8.76 8.51
C HIS A 109 1.90 8.86 8.51
N VAL A 110 1.24 7.71 8.56
CA VAL A 110 -0.19 7.59 8.86
C VAL A 110 -0.41 6.77 10.14
N THR A 111 -1.26 7.28 11.02
CA THR A 111 -1.70 6.60 12.24
C THR A 111 -3.18 6.28 12.13
N PHE A 112 -3.53 5.02 12.35
CA PHE A 112 -4.87 4.49 12.36
C PHE A 112 -5.26 4.13 13.80
N ASN A 113 -6.30 4.76 14.35
CA ASN A 113 -6.82 4.50 15.69
C ASN A 113 -8.19 3.82 15.56
N MET A 114 -8.28 2.51 15.81
CA MET A 114 -9.51 1.72 15.66
C MET A 114 -10.38 1.90 16.92
N LYS A 115 -11.68 2.19 16.76
CA LYS A 115 -12.62 2.32 17.88
C LYS A 115 -12.89 0.97 18.53
N ASP A 116 -13.11 -0.07 17.72
CA ASP A 116 -13.66 -1.35 18.19
C ASP A 116 -12.60 -2.22 18.88
N GLU A 117 -11.33 -2.09 18.49
CA GLU A 117 -10.27 -3.00 18.99
C GLU A 117 -9.30 -2.34 19.99
N ARG A 118 -9.47 -1.04 20.30
CA ARG A 118 -8.44 -0.20 21.00
C ARG A 118 -7.04 -0.36 20.37
N GLN A 119 -6.98 -0.71 19.10
CA GLN A 119 -5.75 -0.93 18.37
C GLN A 119 -5.29 0.37 17.70
N LYS A 120 -3.98 0.57 17.74
CA LYS A 120 -3.30 1.66 17.05
C LYS A 120 -2.31 1.05 16.08
N ILE A 121 -2.49 1.34 14.80
CA ILE A 121 -1.59 0.90 13.73
C ILE A 121 -0.88 2.13 13.17
N GLU A 122 0.44 2.07 13.08
CA GLU A 122 1.25 3.12 12.49
C GLU A 122 1.94 2.57 11.25
N MET A 123 1.86 3.32 10.16
CA MET A 123 2.63 3.06 8.96
C MET A 123 3.53 4.26 8.71
N VAL A 124 4.84 3.98 8.63
CA VAL A 124 5.87 4.98 8.42
C VAL A 124 6.65 4.61 7.16
N LEU A 125 6.76 5.56 6.25
CA LEU A 125 7.53 5.47 5.02
C LEU A 125 8.90 6.08 5.29
N MET A 126 9.93 5.23 5.23
CA MET A 126 11.31 5.64 5.49
C MET A 126 11.91 6.36 4.29
N ASP A 127 11.70 5.79 3.11
CA ASP A 127 12.29 6.28 1.86
C ASP A 127 11.27 6.19 0.71
N ARG A 128 11.40 7.10 -0.25
CA ARG A 128 10.72 7.06 -1.54
C ARG A 128 11.69 7.42 -2.63
N GLU A 129 11.68 6.61 -3.68
CA GLU A 129 12.42 6.91 -4.89
C GLU A 129 11.42 7.15 -6.03
N TYR A 130 11.58 8.27 -6.72
CA TYR A 130 10.73 8.68 -7.82
C TYR A 130 11.44 8.44 -9.15
N ASP A 131 10.69 7.99 -10.17
CA ASP A 131 11.17 7.81 -11.55
C ASP A 131 12.43 6.97 -11.73
N VAL A 132 12.70 6.04 -10.80
CA VAL A 132 13.90 5.20 -10.81
C VAL A 132 14.00 4.41 -12.12
N GLN A 133 14.97 4.81 -12.94
CA GLN A 133 15.41 4.02 -14.09
C GLN A 133 16.55 3.13 -13.61
N TYR A 134 16.42 1.83 -13.76
CA TYR A 134 17.53 0.90 -13.52
C TYR A 134 18.34 0.79 -14.82
N PRO A 135 19.48 1.49 -14.97
CA PRO A 135 20.21 1.57 -16.24
C PRO A 135 20.75 0.21 -16.72
N HIS A 136 20.91 -0.77 -15.81
CA HIS A 136 21.35 -2.13 -16.14
C HIS A 136 20.21 -3.05 -16.60
N LEU A 137 18.95 -2.63 -16.49
CA LEU A 137 17.83 -3.34 -17.11
C LEU A 137 17.83 -2.99 -18.60
N ILE A 138 18.37 -3.90 -19.43
CA ILE A 138 18.29 -3.81 -20.89
C ILE A 138 16.81 -3.92 -21.29
N ARG A 139 16.15 -2.77 -21.48
CA ARG A 139 14.80 -2.69 -22.05
C ARG A 139 14.85 -2.90 -23.56
N LYS A 140 15.23 -4.09 -24.00
CA LYS A 140 15.04 -4.53 -25.38
C LYS A 140 13.99 -5.63 -25.37
N ILE A 141 12.99 -5.52 -26.24
CA ILE A 141 12.15 -6.66 -26.60
C ILE A 141 13.11 -7.66 -27.25
N PRO A 142 13.21 -8.92 -26.78
CA PRO A 142 14.05 -9.91 -27.42
C PRO A 142 13.61 -10.07 -28.87
N ASP A 143 14.56 -10.00 -29.82
CA ASP A 143 14.27 -10.16 -31.25
C ASP A 143 13.68 -11.55 -31.57
N SER A 144 13.78 -12.50 -30.64
CA SER A 144 13.13 -13.81 -30.72
C SER A 144 12.79 -14.38 -29.34
N ILE A 145 11.70 -15.14 -29.28
CA ILE A 145 11.29 -15.91 -28.11
C ILE A 145 12.16 -17.18 -28.06
N PRO A 146 12.81 -17.51 -26.94
CA PRO A 146 13.57 -18.76 -26.83
C PRO A 146 12.67 -19.96 -27.12
N PRO A 147 13.08 -20.91 -27.98
CA PRO A 147 12.26 -22.07 -28.28
C PRO A 147 12.04 -22.88 -27.01
N ILE A 148 10.79 -23.32 -26.81
CA ILE A 148 10.42 -24.21 -25.72
C ILE A 148 11.23 -25.51 -25.92
N LYS A 149 12.12 -25.83 -24.98
CA LYS A 149 12.76 -27.15 -24.94
C LYS A 149 11.68 -28.17 -24.59
N VAL A 150 11.15 -28.85 -25.60
CA VAL A 150 10.44 -30.10 -25.41
C VAL A 150 11.52 -31.15 -25.14
N ASN A 151 11.64 -31.57 -23.89
CA ASN A 151 12.49 -32.72 -23.57
C ASN A 151 11.86 -33.94 -24.26
N SER A 152 12.55 -34.45 -25.29
CA SER A 152 12.28 -35.77 -25.88
C SER A 152 13.05 -36.85 -25.13
#